data_AF-A0A832HYH3-F1
#
_entry.id   AF-A0A832HYH3-F1
#
_cell.length_a   1.000
_cell.length_b   1.000
_cell.length_c   1.000
_cell.angle_alpha   90.00
_cell.angle_beta   90.00
_cell.angle_gamma   90.00
#
_symmetry.space_group_name_H-M   'P 1'
#
loop_
_entity.id
_entity.type
_entity.pdbx_description
1 polymer ?
#
loop_
_entity_poly.entity_id
_entity_poly.type
_entity_poly.pdbx_seq_one_letter_code
_entity_poly.pdbx_strand_id
1 'polypeptide(L)' 'KKVLVEKGGFLRACWCGSSSCEEKIKEETGATVRIVPFEKEETFANCIYCGEKAKDVVYFARSY' A
#
# COMPACT_ATOMS: atom_id res chain seq x y z
N LYS A 1 1.83 -10.60 -3.96
CA LYS A 1 0.42 -10.68 -4.42
C LYS A 1 -0.43 -11.78 -3.73
N LYS A 2 0.13 -12.86 -3.13
CA LYS A 2 -0.67 -13.93 -2.46
C LYS A 2 -1.27 -13.59 -1.07
N VAL A 3 -0.65 -12.68 -0.31
CA VAL A 3 -1.01 -12.41 1.10
C VAL A 3 -2.42 -11.85 1.27
N LEU A 4 -2.89 -11.01 0.33
CA LEU A 4 -4.23 -10.40 0.38
C LEU A 4 -5.37 -11.39 0.07
N VAL A 5 -5.06 -12.53 -0.58
CA VAL A 5 -6.07 -13.46 -1.09
C VAL A 5 -6.30 -14.64 -0.12
N GLU A 6 -5.25 -15.13 0.54
CA GLU A 6 -5.35 -16.35 1.37
C GLU A 6 -5.69 -16.11 2.84
N LYS A 7 -5.38 -14.93 3.41
CA LYS A 7 -5.58 -14.67 4.86
C LYS A 7 -6.52 -13.54 5.20
N GLY A 8 -6.91 -12.70 4.24
CA GLY A 8 -7.50 -11.39 4.56
C GLY A 8 -6.56 -10.54 5.44
N GLY A 9 -6.93 -9.28 5.67
CA GLY A 9 -6.18 -8.39 6.54
C GLY A 9 -5.41 -7.28 5.81
N PHE A 10 -4.44 -6.70 6.52
CA PHE A 10 -3.72 -5.50 6.12
C PHE A 10 -2.36 -5.87 5.51
N LEU A 11 -2.05 -5.29 4.36
CA LEU A 11 -0.76 -5.36 3.69
C LEU A 11 0.03 -4.09 4.01
N ARG A 12 1.04 -4.21 4.87
CA ARG A 12 2.02 -3.14 5.12
C ARG A 12 2.92 -2.98 3.89
N ALA A 13 2.90 -1.82 3.26
CA ALA A 13 3.67 -1.52 2.08
C ALA A 13 4.15 -0.06 2.06
N CYS A 14 5.33 0.17 1.50
CA CYS A 14 5.86 1.49 1.27
C CYS A 14 5.10 2.20 0.14
N TRP A 15 4.68 3.45 0.36
CA TRP A 15 3.92 4.24 -0.60
C TRP A 15 4.59 5.60 -0.83
N CYS A 16 4.55 6.05 -2.09
CA CYS A 16 5.14 7.33 -2.49
C CYS A 16 4.26 8.56 -2.17
N GLY A 17 3.01 8.36 -1.72
CA GLY A 17 2.06 9.44 -1.50
C GLY A 17 1.29 9.89 -2.75
N SER A 18 1.41 9.17 -3.87
CA SER A 18 0.73 9.51 -5.12
C SER A 18 -0.61 8.80 -5.24
N SER A 19 -1.69 9.56 -5.45
CA SER A 19 -3.04 9.03 -5.66
C SER A 19 -3.13 8.12 -6.88
N SER A 20 -2.36 8.42 -7.94
CA SER A 20 -2.32 7.57 -9.14
C SER A 20 -1.78 6.17 -8.85
N CYS A 21 -0.84 6.04 -7.90
CA CYS A 21 -0.37 4.72 -7.47
C CYS A 21 -1.46 3.96 -6.70
N GLU A 22 -2.23 4.65 -5.85
CA GLU A 22 -3.34 4.03 -5.13
C GLU A 22 -4.44 3.54 -6.08
N GLU A 23 -4.86 4.36 -7.04
CA GLU A 23 -5.88 3.99 -8.02
C GLU A 23 -5.48 2.75 -8.80
N LYS A 24 -4.23 2.68 -9.29
CA LYS A 24 -3.76 1.50 -10.03
C LYS A 24 -3.68 0.24 -9.15
N ILE A 25 -3.26 0.37 -7.88
CA ILE A 25 -3.31 -0.74 -6.92
C ILE A 25 -4.75 -1.21 -6.73
N LYS A 26 -5.71 -0.27 -6.61
CA LYS A 26 -7.13 -0.58 -6.47
C LYS A 26 -7.67 -1.28 -7.71
N GLU A 27 -7.33 -0.83 -8.92
CA GLU A 27 -7.78 -1.46 -10.17
C GLU A 27 -7.20 -2.86 -10.34
N GLU A 28 -5.91 -3.06 -10.05
CA GLU A 28 -5.26 -4.36 -10.21
C GLU A 28 -5.59 -5.37 -9.11
N THR A 29 -5.79 -4.91 -7.87
CA THR A 29 -5.87 -5.79 -6.68
C THR A 29 -7.17 -5.65 -5.89
N GLY A 30 -7.94 -4.58 -6.12
CA GLY A 30 -9.10 -4.21 -5.28
C GLY A 30 -8.70 -3.68 -3.90
N ALA A 31 -7.41 -3.48 -3.63
CA ALA A 31 -6.92 -2.99 -2.35
C ALA A 31 -6.77 -1.47 -2.36
N THR A 32 -7.21 -0.83 -1.27
CA THR A 32 -7.03 0.61 -1.05
C THR A 32 -6.27 0.85 0.25
N VAL A 33 -5.66 2.03 0.38
CA VAL A 33 -5.04 2.44 1.64
C VAL A 33 -6.13 2.54 2.71
N ARG A 34 -5.95 1.83 3.83
CA ARG A 34 -6.87 1.86 4.97
C ARG A 34 -6.29 2.61 6.15
N ILE A 35 -4.99 2.48 6.36
CA ILE A 35 -4.30 3.11 7.49
C ILE A 35 -3.03 3.77 6.95
N VAL A 36 -2.91 5.06 7.22
CA VAL A 36 -1.67 5.80 7.09
C VAL A 36 -1.21 6.09 8.52
N PRO A 37 -0.09 5.49 8.97
CA PRO A 37 0.45 5.74 10.29
C PRO A 37 0.78 7.23 10.44
N PHE A 38 0.36 7.79 11.56
CA PHE A 38 0.57 9.21 11.86
C PHE A 38 2.04 9.50 12.21
N GLU A 39 2.70 8.52 12.83
CA GLU A 39 4.13 8.53 13.08
C GLU A 39 4.86 7.99 11.86
N LYS A 40 5.84 8.75 11.35
CA LYS A 40 6.58 8.37 10.14
C LYS A 40 7.41 7.12 10.41
N GLU A 41 6.88 5.97 10.00
CA GLU A 41 7.64 4.72 9.99
C GLU A 41 8.80 4.82 8.99
N GLU A 42 9.95 4.23 9.34
CA GLU A 42 11.08 4.15 8.42
C GLU A 42 10.70 3.34 7.17
N THR A 43 10.91 3.96 6.00
CA THR A 43 10.63 3.31 4.72
C THR A 43 11.69 2.26 4.45
N PHE A 44 11.28 1.00 4.54
CA PHE A 44 12.16 -0.16 4.34
C PHE A 44 12.34 -0.52 2.86
N ALA A 45 11.55 0.07 1.96
CA ALA A 45 11.58 -0.18 0.54
C ALA A 45 11.07 1.03 -0.26
N ASN A 46 11.24 0.96 -1.57
CA ASN A 46 10.60 1.87 -2.52
C ASN A 46 9.09 1.62 -2.62
N CYS A 47 8.39 2.54 -3.25
CA CYS A 47 6.96 2.46 -3.48
C CYS A 47 6.57 1.13 -4.12
N ILE A 48 5.60 0.44 -3.52
CA ILE A 48 5.11 -0.87 -3.97
C ILE A 48 4.60 -0.87 -5.42
N TYR A 49 4.23 0.31 -5.94
CA TYR A 49 3.71 0.47 -7.29
C TYR A 49 4.75 1.05 -8.26
N CYS A 50 5.18 2.30 -8.06
CA CYS A 50 6.06 2.98 -9.02
C CYS A 50 7.56 2.71 -8.83
N GLY A 51 7.97 2.10 -7.71
CA GLY A 51 9.39 1.89 -7.41
C GLY A 51 10.17 3.16 -7.05
N GLU A 52 9.52 4.31 -6.94
CA GLU A 52 10.14 5.55 -6.46
C GLU A 52 10.35 5.55 -4.95
N LYS A 53 11.12 6.53 -4.44
CA LYS A 53 11.37 6.68 -3.01
C LYS A 53 10.05 6.82 -2.25
N ALA A 54 9.78 5.86 -1.36
CA ALA A 54 8.60 5.91 -0.53
C ALA A 54 8.70 7.07 0.47
N LYS A 55 7.59 7.75 0.69
CA LYS A 55 7.48 8.81 1.69
C LYS A 55 7.05 8.25 3.03
N ASP A 56 6.09 7.32 3.00
CA ASP A 56 5.46 6.78 4.19
C ASP A 56 5.16 5.28 3.96
N VAL A 57 5.06 4.53 5.05
CA VAL A 57 4.59 3.14 5.03
C VAL A 57 3.09 3.17 5.26
N VAL A 58 2.29 2.52 4.42
CA VAL A 58 0.83 2.48 4.57
C VAL A 58 0.32 1.04 4.57
N TYR A 59 -0.89 0.85 5.07
CA TYR A 59 -1.54 -0.45 5.13
C TYR A 59 -2.66 -0.51 4.11
N PHE A 60 -2.50 -1.36 3.10
CA PHE A 60 -3.53 -1.63 2.11
C PHE A 60 -4.44 -2.78 2.57
N ALA A 61 -5.72 -2.71 2.27
CA ALA A 61 -6.62 -3.86 2.42
C ALA A 61 -7.66 -3.87 1.29
N ARG A 62 -8.13 -5.07 0.90
CA ARG A 62 -9.19 -5.20 -0.09
C ARG A 62 -10.52 -4.73 0.50
N SER A 63 -11.24 -3.89 -0.25
CA SER A 63 -12.67 -3.69 -0.01
C SER A 63 -13.42 -4.78 -0.78
N TYR A 64 -14.33 -5.47 -0.10
CA TYR A 64 -15.30 -6.35 -0.77
C TYR A 64 -16.21 -5.56 -1.72
#